data_AF-A0AA51RWC0-F1
#
_entry.id   AF-A0AA51RWC0-F1
#
_cell.length_a   1.000
_cell.length_b   1.000
_cell.length_c   1.000
_cell.angle_alpha   90.00
_cell.angle_beta   90.00
_cell.angle_gamma   90.00
#
_symmetry.space_group_name_H-M   'P 1'
#
loop_
_entity.id
_entity.type
_entity.pdbx_description
1 polymer ?
#
loop_
_entity_poly.entity_id
_entity_poly.type
_entity_poly.pdbx_seq_one_letter_code
_entity_poly.pdbx_strand_id
1 'polypeptide(L)'
;MSIELKNSEGLEFYFSNIGWAFYLNIAIEYGWKEKGTLPPEGWEGQWNGAYDISEGQLVSEADAKNMASALEAYLVDPNKINVAKAMAKEFEKVCIPVDVDENDREFLTEYISFAKKSEFRIW
;
A
#
# COMPACT_ATOMS: atom_id res chain seq x y z
N MET A 1 5.15 -1.20 15.20
CA MET A 1 4.97 -2.37 14.30
C MET A 1 5.08 -1.86 12.88
N SER A 2 5.71 -2.64 12.01
CA SER A 2 5.97 -2.31 10.60
C SER A 2 5.38 -3.40 9.74
N ILE A 3 5.01 -3.03 8.51
CA ILE A 3 4.67 -3.95 7.43
C ILE A 3 5.93 -4.17 6.61
N GLU A 4 6.34 -5.42 6.47
CA GLU A 4 7.44 -5.83 5.59
C GLU A 4 6.88 -6.41 4.30
N LEU A 5 7.32 -5.88 3.16
CA LEU A 5 6.92 -6.37 1.84
C LEU A 5 8.09 -7.09 1.21
N LYS A 6 7.88 -8.32 0.76
CA LYS A 6 8.92 -9.12 0.12
C LYS A 6 8.46 -9.63 -1.23
N ASN A 7 9.15 -9.24 -2.30
CA ASN A 7 8.79 -9.67 -3.65
C ASN A 7 9.49 -10.98 -4.04
N SER A 8 9.06 -11.58 -5.16
CA SER A 8 9.64 -12.83 -5.66
C SER A 8 11.11 -12.74 -6.09
N GLU A 9 11.63 -11.53 -6.32
CA GLU A 9 13.05 -11.27 -6.62
C GLU A 9 13.92 -11.18 -5.35
N GLY A 10 13.32 -11.30 -4.16
CA GLY A 10 14.01 -11.18 -2.88
C GLY A 10 14.29 -9.74 -2.45
N LEU A 11 13.66 -8.75 -3.09
CA LEU A 11 13.69 -7.38 -2.61
C LEU A 11 12.73 -7.22 -1.44
N GLU A 12 13.08 -6.30 -0.55
CA GLU A 12 12.31 -5.97 0.64
C GLU A 12 11.98 -4.47 0.65
N PHE A 13 10.80 -4.12 1.15
CA PHE A 13 10.37 -2.74 1.32
C PHE A 13 9.56 -2.63 2.61
N TYR A 14 9.70 -1.52 3.34
CA TYR A 14 9.12 -1.38 4.68
C TYR A 14 8.18 -0.19 4.76
N PHE A 15 7.03 -0.40 5.40
CA PHE A 15 6.11 0.66 5.82
C PHE A 15 5.91 0.60 7.32
N SER A 16 5.52 1.72 7.93
CA SER A 16 4.77 1.64 9.19
C SER A 16 3.35 1.12 8.90
N ASN A 17 2.68 0.50 9.88
CA ASN A 17 1.30 0.03 9.68
C ASN A 17 0.36 1.17 9.23
N ILE A 18 0.53 2.36 9.83
CA ILE A 18 -0.25 3.56 9.48
C ILE A 18 0.10 4.02 8.07
N GLY A 19 1.39 4.08 7.71
CA GLY A 19 1.82 4.47 6.37
C GLY A 19 1.28 3.52 5.29
N TRP A 20 1.31 2.22 5.55
CA TRP A 20 0.73 1.22 4.65
C TRP A 20 -0.75 1.46 4.42
N ALA A 21 -1.55 1.51 5.50
CA ALA A 21 -2.98 1.78 5.41
C ALA A 21 -3.27 3.13 4.72
N PHE A 22 -2.49 4.17 5.03
CA PHE A 22 -2.64 5.50 4.44
C PHE A 22 -2.45 5.47 2.92
N TYR A 23 -1.38 4.86 2.43
CA TYR A 23 -1.11 4.79 0.99
C TYR A 23 -2.02 3.82 0.25
N LEU A 24 -2.52 2.77 0.90
CA LEU A 24 -3.60 1.94 0.33
C LEU A 24 -4.85 2.78 0.05
N ASN A 25 -5.27 3.60 1.02
CA ASN A 25 -6.44 4.48 0.84
C ASN A 25 -6.20 5.56 -0.21
N ILE A 26 -4.99 6.14 -0.27
CA ILE A 26 -4.64 7.04 -1.38
C ILE A 26 -4.72 6.31 -2.72
N ALA A 27 -4.18 5.09 -2.84
CA ALA A 27 -4.25 4.34 -4.09
C ALA A 27 -5.71 4.11 -4.51
N ILE A 28 -6.62 3.82 -3.57
CA ILE A 28 -8.06 3.69 -3.83
C ILE A 28 -8.66 4.99 -4.39
N GLU A 29 -8.36 6.14 -3.79
CA GLU A 29 -8.81 7.45 -4.28
C GLU A 29 -8.31 7.74 -5.71
N TYR A 30 -7.13 7.23 -6.08
CA TYR A 30 -6.55 7.35 -7.42
C TYR A 30 -6.93 6.20 -8.36
N GLY A 31 -7.96 5.43 -8.01
CA GLY A 31 -8.62 4.48 -8.90
C GLY A 31 -8.08 3.05 -8.85
N TRP A 32 -7.18 2.73 -7.92
CA TRP A 32 -6.89 1.33 -7.62
C TRP A 32 -8.14 0.68 -7.02
N LYS A 33 -8.47 -0.51 -7.52
CA LYS A 33 -9.57 -1.33 -7.01
C LYS A 33 -8.95 -2.57 -6.41
N GLU A 34 -9.04 -2.68 -5.11
CA GLU A 34 -8.57 -3.83 -4.34
C GLU A 34 -9.15 -5.12 -4.94
N LYS A 35 -8.26 -5.99 -5.41
CA LYS A 35 -8.66 -7.32 -5.89
C LYS A 35 -8.81 -8.32 -4.75
N GLY A 36 -8.20 -8.02 -3.61
CA GLY A 36 -7.97 -8.95 -2.51
C GLY A 36 -6.64 -9.68 -2.69
N THR A 37 -5.94 -9.89 -1.57
CA THR A 37 -4.75 -10.75 -1.50
C THR A 37 -5.12 -12.23 -1.63
N LEU A 38 -4.13 -13.07 -1.98
CA LEU A 38 -4.22 -14.52 -1.84
C LEU A 38 -3.76 -14.92 -0.44
N PRO A 39 -4.35 -15.98 0.15
CA PRO A 39 -4.06 -16.34 1.53
C PRO A 39 -2.59 -16.71 1.76
N PRO A 40 -2.11 -16.63 3.02
CA PRO A 40 -0.85 -17.20 3.44
C PRO A 40 -0.72 -18.69 3.11
N GLU A 41 0.52 -19.16 3.03
CA GLU A 41 0.79 -20.60 2.90
C GLU A 41 0.28 -21.35 4.13
N GLY A 42 -0.45 -22.46 3.92
CA GLY A 42 -1.01 -23.26 5.00
C GLY A 42 -2.31 -22.71 5.60
N TRP A 43 -2.90 -21.64 5.04
CA TRP A 43 -4.19 -21.14 5.50
C TRP A 43 -5.32 -22.13 5.18
N GLU A 44 -6.04 -22.57 6.21
CA GLU A 44 -7.21 -23.43 6.08
C GLU A 44 -8.48 -22.62 6.37
N GLY A 45 -9.22 -22.24 5.33
CA GLY A 45 -10.50 -21.55 5.48
C GLY A 45 -10.80 -20.53 4.39
N GLN A 46 -11.87 -19.77 4.59
CA GLN A 46 -12.22 -18.67 3.70
C GLN A 46 -11.28 -17.49 3.97
N TRP A 47 -10.59 -17.04 2.93
CA TRP A 47 -9.78 -15.83 2.96
C TRP A 47 -10.61 -14.62 2.52
N ASN A 48 -10.47 -13.50 3.22
CA ASN A 48 -11.23 -12.28 2.97
C ASN A 48 -10.52 -11.30 2.02
N GLY A 49 -9.28 -11.58 1.62
CA GLY A 49 -8.50 -10.71 0.75
C GLY A 49 -7.80 -9.56 1.48
N ALA A 50 -7.60 -9.64 2.79
CA ALA A 50 -7.03 -8.56 3.61
C ALA A 50 -5.63 -8.09 3.16
N TYR A 51 -5.40 -6.78 3.23
CA TYR A 51 -4.09 -6.15 3.00
C TYR A 51 -3.46 -5.62 4.30
N ASP A 52 -4.20 -5.58 5.40
CA ASP A 52 -3.88 -4.86 6.64
C ASP A 52 -3.31 -5.76 7.75
N ILE A 53 -3.12 -7.05 7.48
CA ILE A 53 -2.46 -8.01 8.37
C ILE A 53 -1.06 -8.37 7.84
N SER A 54 -0.24 -9.04 8.64
CA SER A 54 1.16 -9.33 8.34
C SER A 54 1.43 -10.83 8.48
N GLU A 55 0.75 -11.63 7.65
CA GLU A 55 0.68 -13.09 7.81
C GLU A 55 1.28 -13.84 6.61
N GLY A 56 1.96 -13.15 5.69
CA GLY A 56 2.53 -13.73 4.49
C GLY A 56 1.56 -13.85 3.32
N GLN A 57 0.40 -13.18 3.36
CA GLN A 57 -0.54 -13.13 2.24
C GLN A 57 0.10 -12.49 1.00
N LEU A 58 -0.32 -12.94 -0.19
CA LEU A 58 0.30 -12.58 -1.47
C LEU A 58 -0.54 -11.54 -2.23
N VAL A 59 0.09 -10.43 -2.60
CA VAL A 59 -0.45 -9.45 -3.54
C VAL A 59 -0.02 -9.86 -4.95
N SER A 60 -0.99 -10.22 -5.80
CA SER A 60 -0.69 -10.65 -7.18
C SER A 60 -0.02 -9.54 -7.99
N GLU A 61 0.82 -9.93 -8.96
CA GLU A 61 1.57 -8.98 -9.81
C GLU A 61 0.66 -7.94 -10.48
N ALA A 62 -0.50 -8.39 -11.00
CA ALA A 62 -1.47 -7.49 -11.63
C ALA A 62 -2.02 -6.44 -10.65
N ASP A 63 -2.27 -6.84 -9.41
CA ASP A 63 -2.82 -5.96 -8.38
C ASP A 63 -1.75 -4.99 -7.85
N ALA A 64 -0.53 -5.49 -7.62
CA ALA A 64 0.64 -4.69 -7.28
C ALA A 64 0.92 -3.59 -8.34
N LYS A 65 0.87 -3.94 -9.63
CA LYS A 65 1.03 -2.99 -10.73
C LYS A 65 -0.08 -1.96 -10.81
N ASN A 66 -1.32 -2.36 -10.55
CA ASN A 66 -2.46 -1.43 -10.54
C ASN A 66 -2.35 -0.46 -9.36
N MET A 67 -1.99 -0.95 -8.17
CA MET A 67 -1.74 -0.11 -6.99
C MET A 67 -0.59 0.88 -7.25
N ALA A 68 0.52 0.40 -7.82
CA ALA A 68 1.66 1.25 -8.19
C ALA A 68 1.26 2.34 -9.20
N SER A 69 0.42 2.02 -10.19
CA SER A 69 -0.06 2.98 -11.18
C SER A 69 -0.95 4.07 -10.57
N ALA A 70 -1.77 3.72 -9.59
CA ALA A 70 -2.57 4.71 -8.86
C ALA A 70 -1.69 5.64 -8.01
N LEU A 71 -0.65 5.11 -7.36
CA LEU A 71 0.30 5.93 -6.60
C LEU A 71 1.18 6.80 -7.51
N GLU A 72 1.49 6.35 -8.73
CA GLU A 72 2.12 7.22 -9.74
C GLU A 72 1.22 8.40 -10.11
N ALA A 73 -0.08 8.16 -10.29
CA ALA A 73 -1.05 9.22 -10.56
C ALA A 73 -1.10 10.23 -9.40
N TYR A 74 -1.05 9.75 -8.14
CA TYR A 74 -0.91 10.59 -6.96
C TYR A 74 0.36 11.45 -6.98
N LEU A 75 1.51 10.87 -7.33
CA LEU A 75 2.79 11.61 -7.33
C LEU A 75 2.85 12.76 -8.34
N VAL A 76 2.08 12.69 -9.42
CA VAL A 76 2.02 13.72 -10.47
C VAL A 76 0.85 14.70 -10.30
N ASP A 77 -0.07 14.46 -9.36
CA ASP A 77 -1.17 15.40 -9.09
C ASP A 77 -0.63 16.67 -8.42
N PRO A 78 -0.81 17.87 -9.01
CA PRO A 78 -0.45 19.13 -8.38
C PRO A 78 -1.16 19.37 -7.03
N ASN A 79 -2.31 18.72 -6.79
CA ASN A 79 -3.08 18.81 -5.56
C ASN A 79 -2.82 17.67 -4.58
N LYS A 80 -1.81 16.81 -4.80
CA LYS A 80 -1.53 15.63 -3.98
C LYS A 80 -1.53 15.92 -2.47
N ILE A 81 -0.98 17.05 -2.05
CA ILE A 81 -0.90 17.46 -0.64
C ILE A 81 -2.29 17.71 -0.04
N ASN A 82 -3.22 18.26 -0.81
CA ASN A 82 -4.60 18.46 -0.35
C ASN A 82 -5.31 17.12 -0.19
N VAL A 83 -5.08 16.17 -1.09
CA VAL A 83 -5.62 14.82 -0.99
C VAL A 83 -5.05 14.09 0.22
N ALA A 84 -3.72 14.15 0.42
CA ALA A 84 -3.07 13.57 1.58
C ALA A 84 -3.57 14.17 2.91
N LYS A 85 -3.76 15.50 2.97
CA LYS A 85 -4.34 16.17 4.15
C LYS A 85 -5.81 15.81 4.38
N ALA A 86 -6.59 15.62 3.32
CA ALA A 86 -7.96 15.14 3.44
C ALA A 86 -7.99 13.69 3.96
N MET A 87 -7.13 12.83 3.44
CA MET A 87 -6.99 11.44 3.89
C MET A 87 -6.54 11.36 5.36
N ALA A 88 -5.57 12.17 5.76
CA ALA A 88 -5.10 12.23 7.15
C ALA A 88 -6.25 12.62 8.11
N LYS A 89 -7.13 13.55 7.71
CA LYS A 89 -8.32 13.90 8.50
C LYS A 89 -9.31 12.74 8.64
N GLU A 90 -9.44 11.86 7.65
CA GLU A 90 -10.27 10.66 7.79
C GLU A 90 -9.70 9.69 8.83
N PHE A 91 -8.37 9.53 8.87
CA PHE A 91 -7.69 8.74 9.91
C PHE A 91 -7.82 9.37 11.30
N GLU A 92 -7.75 10.70 11.41
CA GLU A 92 -7.94 11.41 12.68
C GLU A 92 -9.34 11.19 13.26
N LYS A 93 -10.40 11.05 12.43
CA LYS A 93 -11.76 10.75 12.89
C LYS A 93 -11.86 9.42 13.64
N VAL A 94 -10.96 8.48 13.35
CA VAL A 94 -10.84 7.19 14.05
C VAL A 94 -9.69 7.17 15.05
N CYS A 95 -9.25 8.35 15.50
CA CYS A 95 -8.19 8.56 16.50
C CYS A 95 -6.80 8.06 16.08
N ILE A 96 -6.51 8.02 14.77
CA ILE A 96 -5.20 7.67 14.24
C ILE A 96 -4.55 8.95 13.68
N PRO A 97 -3.56 9.55 14.37
CA PRO A 97 -2.85 10.71 13.84
C PRO A 97 -1.94 10.28 12.67
N VAL A 98 -1.95 11.04 11.59
CA VAL A 98 -1.08 10.84 10.42
C VAL A 98 -0.40 12.16 10.07
N ASP A 99 0.92 12.19 10.23
CA ASP A 99 1.73 13.31 9.76
C ASP A 99 1.94 13.17 8.25
N VAL A 100 1.41 14.12 7.48
CA VAL A 100 1.57 14.16 6.03
C VAL A 100 2.99 14.61 5.69
N ASP A 101 3.79 13.70 5.12
CA ASP A 101 5.11 14.02 4.59
C ASP A 101 4.97 14.66 3.19
N GLU A 102 5.29 15.95 3.10
CA GLU A 102 5.24 16.67 1.82
C GLU A 102 6.35 16.21 0.84
N ASN A 103 7.36 15.49 1.34
CA ASN A 103 8.50 14.95 0.59
C ASN A 103 8.43 13.42 0.37
N ASP A 104 7.24 12.82 0.47
CA ASP A 104 6.98 11.38 0.24
C ASP A 104 7.39 10.83 -1.14
N ARG A 105 7.80 11.70 -2.07
CA ARG A 105 8.07 11.36 -3.47
C ARG A 105 9.16 10.31 -3.63
N GLU A 106 10.29 10.46 -2.93
CA GLU A 106 11.42 9.52 -3.08
C GLU A 106 11.01 8.13 -2.61
N PHE A 107 10.46 8.05 -1.40
CA PHE A 107 9.94 6.82 -0.80
C PHE A 107 8.89 6.12 -1.67
N LEU A 108 7.89 6.85 -2.17
CA LEU A 108 6.87 6.27 -3.05
C LEU A 108 7.44 5.86 -4.41
N THR A 109 8.41 6.57 -4.96
CA THR A 109 9.04 6.18 -6.24
C THR A 109 9.79 4.86 -6.09
N GLU A 110 10.45 4.65 -4.95
CA GLU A 110 11.09 3.37 -4.62
C GLU A 110 10.05 2.26 -4.47
N TYR A 111 8.96 2.49 -3.73
CA TYR A 111 7.87 1.53 -3.60
C TYR A 111 7.23 1.16 -4.94
N ILE A 112 6.93 2.15 -5.78
CA ILE A 112 6.35 1.94 -7.11
C ILE A 112 7.27 1.07 -7.96
N SER A 113 8.59 1.33 -7.91
CA SER A 113 9.59 0.53 -8.60
C SER A 113 9.64 -0.91 -8.07
N PHE A 114 9.51 -1.10 -6.76
CA PHE A 114 9.39 -2.41 -6.11
C PHE A 114 8.14 -3.17 -6.58
N ALA A 115 6.96 -2.54 -6.50
CA ALA A 115 5.66 -3.15 -6.80
C ALA A 115 5.46 -3.45 -8.30
N LYS A 116 6.14 -2.73 -9.20
CA LYS A 116 6.08 -3.00 -10.65
C LYS A 116 6.88 -4.21 -11.11
N LYS A 117 7.84 -4.68 -10.30
CA LYS A 117 8.75 -5.77 -10.69
C LYS A 117 8.07 -7.14 -10.66
N SER A 118 7.37 -7.46 -9.58
CA SER A 118 6.70 -8.74 -9.41
C SER A 118 5.63 -8.69 -8.31
N GLU A 119 4.93 -9.80 -8.10
CA GLU A 119 4.11 -10.03 -6.91
C GLU A 119 4.95 -10.00 -5.61
N PHE A 120 4.29 -9.69 -4.50
CA PHE A 120 4.94 -9.62 -3.20
C PHE A 120 4.06 -10.11 -2.06
N ARG A 121 4.69 -10.59 -0.99
CA ARG A 121 4.05 -10.99 0.26
C ARG A 121 4.16 -9.90 1.32
N ILE A 122 3.20 -9.87 2.23
CA ILE A 122 3.09 -8.92 3.34
C ILE A 122 3.39 -9.65 4.65
N TRP A 123 4.41 -9.20 5.40
CA TRP A 123 4.93 -9.77 6.66
C TRP A 123 4.96 -8.74 7.79
#